data_AF-A0AAE3G632-F1
#
_entry.id   AF-A0AAE3G632-F1
#
_cell.length_a   1.000
_cell.length_b   1.000
_cell.length_c   1.000
_cell.angle_alpha   90.00
_cell.angle_beta   90.00
_cell.angle_gamma   90.00
#
_symmetry.space_group_name_H-M   'P 1'
#
loop_
_entity.id
_entity.type
_entity.pdbx_description
1 polymer ?
#
loop_
_entity_poly.entity_id
_entity_poly.type
_entity_poly.pdbx_seq_one_letter_code
_entity_poly.pdbx_strand_id
1 'polypeptide(L)'
;MLLVLFMAPWSTALANHDSARLDFSVRFGEDINPYRVIGVYLMPGESLEFAISRGHSSRYHIEDPSGLTRATGQNRWTLQAPRSHGLHPIQIVRLDSGETMNLNVFVKMPRRDKRNGRLNGYRVGNYPREPLRGMDIYQPPPGFIEVTPETADALVSPHFRLGQFVSKQGGEYPRYVVLRPRLLLLLEAILEELRAEGLPVATLEVMSGFRTPWYNGHIGNSQYSRHVWGGAADIYIDQRAPHGRMDDLNGDGRSDVNDARWLAAVVDRLQRRSGPQNFMGGIGIYGPRPHRGPFVHVDVRGFEARWEFE
;
A
#
# COMPACT_ATOMS: atom_id res chain seq x y z
N MET A 1 31.41 19.68 49.39
CA MET A 1 30.05 19.85 48.82
C MET A 1 30.03 19.07 47.52
N LEU A 2 29.60 17.80 47.56
CA LEU A 2 29.61 16.88 46.42
C LEU A 2 28.34 17.12 45.59
N LEU A 3 28.49 17.50 44.32
CA LEU A 3 27.37 17.67 43.40
C LEU A 3 27.01 16.29 42.82
N VAL A 4 25.90 15.70 43.28
CA VAL A 4 25.33 14.48 42.69
C VAL A 4 24.46 14.91 41.51
N LEU A 5 24.92 14.66 40.28
CA LEU A 5 24.06 14.75 39.10
C LEU A 5 23.10 13.56 39.11
N PHE A 6 21.83 13.81 39.42
CA PHE A 6 20.76 12.88 39.10
C PHE A 6 20.52 12.93 37.59
N MET A 7 20.98 11.90 36.86
CA MET A 7 20.45 11.62 35.54
C MET A 7 19.01 11.13 35.70
N ALA A 8 18.06 11.95 35.26
CA ALA A 8 16.67 11.53 35.15
C ALA A 8 16.59 10.37 34.13
N PRO A 9 15.92 9.26 34.44
CA PRO A 9 15.68 8.22 33.45
C PRO A 9 14.84 8.81 32.33
N TRP A 10 15.32 8.67 31.09
CA TRP A 10 14.54 8.95 29.91
C TRP A 10 13.36 7.99 29.91
N SER A 11 12.17 8.51 30.22
CA SER A 11 10.92 7.81 29.92
C SER A 11 10.82 7.68 28.42
N THR A 12 11.33 6.59 27.86
CA THR A 12 10.85 6.10 26.57
C THR A 12 9.38 5.81 26.79
N ALA A 13 8.51 6.74 26.38
CA ALA A 13 7.17 6.35 26.01
C ALA A 13 7.37 5.26 24.94
N LEU A 14 7.20 4.00 25.34
CA LEU A 14 6.97 2.91 24.42
C LEU A 14 5.76 3.37 23.64
N ALA A 15 5.99 3.96 22.47
CA ALA A 15 4.96 4.05 21.46
C ALA A 15 4.44 2.61 21.38
N ASN A 16 3.19 2.44 21.78
CA ASN A 16 2.53 1.17 21.73
C ASN A 16 2.40 0.89 20.24
N HIS A 17 3.35 0.14 19.68
CA HIS A 17 3.44 -0.14 18.25
C HIS A 17 2.35 -1.13 17.89
N ASP A 18 1.13 -0.59 17.85
CA ASP A 18 -0.08 -1.29 17.50
C ASP A 18 0.10 -1.93 16.12
N SER A 19 0.05 -3.26 16.09
CA SER A 19 0.07 -4.03 14.84
C SER A 19 -1.06 -3.63 13.91
N ALA A 20 -2.09 -2.96 14.45
CA ALA A 20 -3.33 -2.60 13.79
C ALA A 20 -4.07 -3.81 13.18
N ARG A 21 -3.67 -5.03 13.56
CA ARG A 21 -4.38 -6.27 13.26
C ARG A 21 -5.59 -6.40 14.16
N LEU A 22 -6.59 -7.09 13.65
CA LEU A 22 -7.75 -7.52 14.41
C LEU A 22 -7.66 -9.03 14.66
N ASP A 23 -8.44 -9.50 15.64
CA ASP A 23 -8.59 -10.94 15.91
C ASP A 23 -9.41 -11.68 14.84
N PHE A 24 -9.88 -10.96 13.82
CA PHE A 24 -10.56 -11.51 12.66
C PHE A 24 -9.97 -10.96 11.35
N SER A 25 -10.21 -11.66 10.25
CA SER A 25 -9.81 -11.23 8.92
C SER A 25 -10.95 -11.32 7.92
N VAL A 26 -10.91 -10.46 6.91
CA VAL A 26 -11.90 -10.40 5.83
C VAL A 26 -11.23 -10.81 4.53
N ARG A 27 -11.81 -11.81 3.85
CA ARG A 27 -11.42 -12.16 2.49
C ARG A 27 -12.29 -11.39 1.51
N PHE A 28 -11.67 -10.83 0.47
CA PHE A 28 -12.34 -10.24 -0.68
C PHE A 28 -11.51 -10.53 -1.94
N GLY A 29 -12.16 -11.05 -2.98
CA GLY A 29 -11.44 -11.59 -4.13
C GLY A 29 -10.40 -12.63 -3.71
N GLU A 30 -9.15 -12.43 -4.12
CA GLU A 30 -8.01 -13.26 -3.75
C GLU A 30 -7.28 -12.81 -2.48
N ASP A 31 -7.59 -11.63 -1.95
CA ASP A 31 -6.88 -11.03 -0.83
C ASP A 31 -7.57 -11.34 0.51
N ILE A 32 -6.76 -11.42 1.57
CA ILE A 32 -7.23 -11.57 2.96
C ILE A 32 -6.64 -10.42 3.75
N ASN A 33 -7.48 -9.54 4.28
CA ASN A 33 -7.08 -8.42 5.12
C ASN A 33 -7.25 -8.77 6.61
N PRO A 34 -6.17 -8.81 7.39
CA PRO A 34 -6.23 -8.94 8.85
C PRO A 34 -6.20 -7.59 9.58
N TYR A 35 -6.07 -6.47 8.87
CA TYR A 35 -5.87 -5.15 9.46
C TYR A 35 -7.18 -4.39 9.67
N ARG A 36 -7.21 -3.46 10.62
CA ARG A 36 -8.39 -2.62 10.92
C ARG A 36 -8.83 -1.70 9.79
N VAL A 37 -8.03 -1.51 8.74
CA VAL A 37 -8.41 -0.72 7.57
C VAL A 37 -7.74 -1.25 6.32
N ILE A 38 -8.47 -1.26 5.20
CA ILE A 38 -7.91 -1.56 3.88
C ILE A 38 -8.69 -0.84 2.78
N GLY A 39 -7.99 -0.41 1.73
CA GLY A 39 -8.59 0.12 0.51
C GLY A 39 -9.05 -1.01 -0.42
N VAL A 40 -10.27 -0.89 -0.94
CA VAL A 40 -10.88 -1.81 -1.92
C VAL A 40 -11.25 -1.02 -3.17
N TYR A 41 -10.95 -1.53 -4.38
CA TYR A 41 -11.00 -0.72 -5.61
C TYR A 41 -11.90 -1.33 -6.68
N LEU A 42 -13.09 -0.77 -6.86
CA LEU A 42 -14.13 -1.33 -7.73
C LEU A 42 -14.42 -0.42 -8.92
N MET A 43 -14.80 -0.99 -10.05
CA MET A 43 -15.36 -0.25 -11.18
C MET A 43 -16.81 0.16 -10.85
N PRO A 44 -17.34 1.21 -11.51
CA PRO A 44 -18.75 1.55 -11.36
C PRO A 44 -19.67 0.38 -11.70
N GLY A 45 -20.56 0.02 -10.78
CA GLY A 45 -21.47 -1.13 -10.95
C GLY A 45 -20.82 -2.52 -10.78
N GLU A 46 -19.56 -2.61 -10.38
CA GLU A 46 -18.92 -3.91 -10.06
C GLU A 46 -19.47 -4.48 -8.74
N SER A 47 -19.67 -5.80 -8.70
CA SER A 47 -20.04 -6.52 -7.49
C SER A 47 -18.82 -7.23 -6.90
N LEU A 48 -18.69 -7.22 -5.58
CA LEU A 48 -17.63 -7.91 -4.84
C LEU A 48 -18.21 -8.72 -3.71
N GLU A 49 -17.89 -10.00 -3.64
CA GLU A 49 -18.14 -10.80 -2.45
C GLU A 49 -17.03 -10.60 -1.42
N PHE A 50 -17.42 -10.49 -0.15
CA PHE A 50 -16.51 -10.52 0.99
C PHE A 50 -17.09 -11.31 2.15
N ALA A 51 -16.20 -11.91 2.93
CA ALA A 51 -16.59 -12.76 4.06
C ALA A 51 -15.53 -12.77 5.16
N ILE A 52 -15.95 -13.05 6.39
CA ILE A 52 -15.01 -13.33 7.48
C ILE A 52 -14.27 -14.63 7.14
N SER A 53 -12.94 -14.56 7.04
CA SER A 53 -12.08 -15.70 6.69
C SER A 53 -11.42 -16.35 7.90
N ARG A 54 -11.16 -15.57 8.95
CA ARG A 54 -10.73 -16.03 10.27
C ARG A 54 -11.46 -15.20 11.29
N GLY A 55 -11.94 -15.83 12.34
CA GLY A 55 -12.67 -15.19 13.42
C GLY A 55 -13.32 -16.25 14.29
N HIS A 56 -13.60 -15.91 15.54
CA HIS A 56 -14.35 -16.78 16.45
C HIS A 56 -15.79 -16.98 15.96
N SER A 57 -16.55 -17.85 16.64
CA SER A 57 -18.00 -18.03 16.48
C SER A 57 -18.79 -16.79 16.95
N SER A 58 -18.41 -15.61 16.46
CA SER A 58 -18.98 -14.32 16.77
C SER A 58 -19.92 -13.88 15.66
N ARG A 59 -20.80 -12.94 16.00
CA ARG A 59 -21.67 -12.25 15.03
C ARG A 59 -21.02 -10.93 14.63
N TYR A 60 -21.23 -10.55 13.38
CA TYR A 60 -20.69 -9.34 12.80
C TYR A 60 -21.82 -8.49 12.22
N HIS A 61 -21.71 -7.18 12.38
CA HIS A 61 -22.62 -6.20 11.82
C HIS A 61 -21.90 -5.34 10.77
N ILE A 62 -22.64 -4.92 9.74
CA ILE A 62 -22.13 -4.04 8.70
C ILE A 62 -22.76 -2.68 8.88
N GLU A 63 -21.95 -1.66 9.12
CA GLU A 63 -22.36 -0.27 9.03
C GLU A 63 -21.98 0.26 7.65
N ASP A 64 -23.00 0.55 6.84
CA ASP A 64 -22.85 0.95 5.45
C ASP A 64 -23.76 2.15 5.16
N PRO A 65 -23.24 3.38 5.35
CA PRO A 65 -24.01 4.60 5.13
C PRO A 65 -24.49 4.78 3.67
N SER A 66 -23.82 4.13 2.73
CA SER A 66 -24.13 4.21 1.30
C SER A 66 -25.11 3.11 0.83
N GLY A 67 -25.45 2.14 1.67
CA GLY A 67 -26.39 1.05 1.35
C GLY A 67 -25.92 0.15 0.19
N LEU A 68 -24.61 -0.06 0.06
CA LEU A 68 -23.97 -0.84 -1.00
C LEU A 68 -23.98 -2.35 -0.73
N THR A 69 -24.20 -2.78 0.50
CA THR A 69 -24.01 -4.15 0.96
C THR A 69 -25.32 -4.90 1.14
N ARG A 70 -25.27 -6.22 0.89
CA ARG A 70 -26.36 -7.15 1.15
C ARG A 70 -25.80 -8.43 1.75
N ALA A 71 -26.40 -8.90 2.84
CA ALA A 71 -26.06 -10.21 3.40
C ALA A 71 -26.48 -11.33 2.45
N THR A 72 -25.58 -12.27 2.20
CA THR A 72 -25.82 -13.45 1.35
C THR A 72 -25.63 -14.77 2.10
N GLY A 73 -25.11 -14.71 3.33
CA GLY A 73 -25.00 -15.86 4.22
C GLY A 73 -24.45 -15.45 5.59
N GLN A 74 -24.20 -16.43 6.44
CA GLN A 74 -23.54 -16.17 7.72
C GLN A 74 -22.13 -15.63 7.46
N ASN A 75 -21.85 -14.44 8.01
CA ASN A 75 -20.55 -13.77 7.90
C ASN A 75 -20.08 -13.57 6.44
N ARG A 76 -21.03 -13.43 5.52
CA ARG A 76 -20.81 -13.24 4.08
C ARG A 76 -21.77 -12.19 3.52
N TRP A 77 -21.22 -11.30 2.70
CA TRP A 77 -21.96 -10.24 2.06
C TRP A 77 -21.50 -10.05 0.62
N THR A 78 -22.38 -9.44 -0.17
CA THR A 78 -22.05 -8.89 -1.48
C THR A 78 -22.13 -7.37 -1.38
N LEU A 79 -21.11 -6.70 -1.91
CA LEU A 79 -21.05 -5.27 -2.11
C LEU A 79 -21.33 -4.96 -3.58
N GLN A 80 -22.22 -4.02 -3.85
CA GLN A 80 -22.51 -3.50 -5.18
C GLN A 80 -22.03 -2.06 -5.30
N ALA A 81 -20.97 -1.81 -6.08
CA ALA A 81 -20.45 -0.47 -6.26
C ALA A 81 -21.49 0.44 -6.95
N PRO A 82 -21.67 1.70 -6.50
CA PRO A 82 -22.54 2.64 -7.19
C PRO A 82 -22.00 2.99 -8.58
N ARG A 83 -22.81 3.72 -9.36
CA ARG A 83 -22.40 4.19 -10.69
C ARG A 83 -21.47 5.41 -10.63
N SER A 84 -21.52 6.17 -9.55
CA SER A 84 -20.63 7.31 -9.30
C SER A 84 -19.27 6.84 -8.78
N HIS A 85 -18.20 7.47 -9.23
CA HIS A 85 -16.87 7.31 -8.62
C HIS A 85 -16.82 8.01 -7.25
N GLY A 86 -15.86 7.62 -6.41
CA GLY A 86 -15.68 8.21 -5.08
C GLY A 86 -15.35 7.19 -3.99
N LEU A 87 -15.19 7.68 -2.76
CA LEU A 87 -14.92 6.88 -1.57
C LEU A 87 -16.23 6.60 -0.81
N HIS A 88 -16.48 5.32 -0.52
CA HIS A 88 -17.62 4.80 0.24
C HIS A 88 -17.09 3.90 1.37
N PRO A 89 -16.86 4.43 2.58
CA PRO A 89 -16.42 3.64 3.72
C PRO A 89 -17.53 2.70 4.20
N ILE A 90 -17.15 1.48 4.56
CA ILE A 90 -18.01 0.48 5.20
C ILE A 90 -17.29 -0.03 6.45
N GLN A 91 -18.01 -0.22 7.55
CA GLN A 91 -17.46 -0.78 8.77
C GLN A 91 -18.00 -2.20 9.01
N ILE A 92 -17.11 -3.08 9.44
CA ILE A 92 -17.43 -4.43 9.89
C ILE A 92 -17.16 -4.45 11.38
N VAL A 93 -18.23 -4.50 12.17
CA VAL A 93 -18.18 -4.45 13.63
C VAL A 93 -18.38 -5.85 14.18
N ARG A 94 -17.42 -6.32 14.97
CA ARG A 94 -17.53 -7.57 15.71
C ARG A 94 -18.32 -7.32 17.00
N LEU A 95 -19.46 -7.99 17.17
CA LEU A 95 -20.47 -7.59 18.17
C LEU A 95 -20.11 -7.90 19.63
N ASP A 96 -19.23 -8.88 19.89
CA ASP A 96 -18.81 -9.27 21.24
C ASP A 96 -17.66 -8.42 21.77
N SER A 97 -16.68 -8.05 20.93
CA SER A 97 -15.52 -7.25 21.32
C SER A 97 -15.65 -5.75 20.99
N GLY A 98 -16.50 -5.38 20.02
CA GLY A 98 -16.55 -4.02 19.46
C GLY A 98 -15.41 -3.69 18.49
N GLU A 99 -14.50 -4.65 18.21
CA GLU A 99 -13.46 -4.47 17.21
C GLU A 99 -14.07 -4.13 15.84
N THR A 100 -13.47 -3.17 15.15
CA THR A 100 -14.00 -2.61 13.90
C THR A 100 -12.97 -2.65 12.80
N MET A 101 -13.36 -3.19 11.64
CA MET A 101 -12.61 -3.10 10.38
C MET A 101 -13.26 -2.11 9.42
N ASN A 102 -12.49 -1.17 8.89
CA ASN A 102 -12.91 -0.24 7.85
C ASN A 102 -12.51 -0.75 6.46
N LEU A 103 -13.49 -0.99 5.60
CA LEU A 103 -13.27 -1.17 4.16
C LEU A 103 -13.48 0.19 3.49
N ASN A 104 -12.40 0.83 3.06
CA ASN A 104 -12.47 2.07 2.30
C ASN A 104 -12.65 1.73 0.82
N VAL A 105 -13.90 1.73 0.36
CA VAL A 105 -14.25 1.30 -1.00
C VAL A 105 -14.18 2.49 -1.95
N PHE A 106 -13.20 2.47 -2.85
CA PHE A 106 -13.05 3.47 -3.89
C PHE A 106 -13.65 2.94 -5.20
N VAL A 107 -14.66 3.65 -5.68
CA VAL A 107 -15.20 3.43 -7.02
C VAL A 107 -14.35 4.23 -8.01
N LYS A 108 -13.74 3.52 -8.96
CA LYS A 108 -12.79 4.05 -9.93
C LYS A 108 -13.47 4.88 -11.01
N MET A 109 -12.73 5.86 -11.54
CA MET A 109 -13.01 6.50 -12.80
C MET A 109 -12.64 5.55 -13.97
N PRO A 110 -13.56 5.23 -14.89
CA PRO A 110 -13.28 4.34 -16.00
C PRO A 110 -12.16 4.85 -16.93
N ARG A 111 -11.26 3.95 -17.34
CA ARG A 111 -10.18 4.27 -18.29
C ARG A 111 -10.72 4.74 -19.64
N ARG A 112 -11.91 4.26 -20.04
CA ARG A 112 -12.59 4.64 -21.29
C ARG A 112 -12.97 6.12 -21.35
N ASP A 113 -13.02 6.80 -20.20
CA ASP A 113 -13.36 8.23 -20.13
C ASP A 113 -12.14 9.11 -20.43
N LYS A 114 -10.94 8.50 -20.53
CA LYS A 114 -9.72 9.18 -20.94
C LYS A 114 -9.87 9.77 -22.34
N ARG A 115 -9.47 11.02 -22.52
CA ARG A 115 -9.41 11.72 -23.82
C ARG A 115 -7.99 12.20 -24.06
N ASN A 116 -7.40 11.87 -25.21
CA ASN A 116 -6.03 12.24 -25.56
C ASN A 116 -4.98 11.93 -24.47
N GLY A 117 -5.13 10.80 -23.79
CA GLY A 117 -4.22 10.39 -22.71
C GLY A 117 -4.43 11.11 -21.37
N ARG A 118 -5.54 11.83 -21.18
CA ARG A 118 -5.85 12.59 -19.95
C ARG A 118 -7.21 12.21 -19.35
N LEU A 119 -7.31 12.29 -18.04
CA LEU A 119 -8.56 12.22 -17.27
C LEU A 119 -8.71 13.55 -16.53
N ASN A 120 -9.81 14.27 -16.74
CA ASN A 120 -10.07 15.58 -16.13
C ASN A 120 -8.86 16.52 -16.12
N GLY A 121 -8.17 16.64 -17.27
CA GLY A 121 -6.98 17.47 -17.39
C GLY A 121 -5.69 16.85 -16.83
N TYR A 122 -5.73 15.83 -15.98
CA TYR A 122 -4.54 15.14 -15.48
C TYR A 122 -3.96 14.19 -16.53
N ARG A 123 -2.65 14.31 -16.81
CA ARG A 123 -1.98 13.53 -17.86
C ARG A 123 -1.61 12.14 -17.36
N VAL A 124 -2.32 11.11 -17.85
CA VAL A 124 -2.04 9.70 -17.55
C VAL A 124 -1.10 9.09 -18.58
N GLY A 125 -1.24 9.44 -19.87
CA GLY A 125 -0.54 8.77 -20.96
C GLY A 125 -1.20 7.45 -21.35
N ASN A 126 -0.46 6.58 -22.05
CA ASN A 126 -0.98 5.35 -22.64
C ASN A 126 -0.21 4.13 -22.15
N TYR A 127 -0.95 3.08 -21.82
CA TYR A 127 -0.37 1.77 -21.55
C TYR A 127 0.10 1.13 -22.87
N PRO A 128 1.07 0.19 -22.80
CA PRO A 128 1.42 -0.64 -23.95
C PRO A 128 0.18 -1.34 -24.52
N ARG A 129 0.16 -1.55 -25.85
CA ARG A 129 -0.96 -2.19 -26.53
C ARG A 129 -1.12 -3.66 -26.12
N GLU A 130 0.01 -4.35 -26.01
CA GLU A 130 0.06 -5.77 -25.63
C GLU A 130 0.58 -5.91 -24.20
N PRO A 131 0.05 -6.83 -23.39
CA PRO A 131 0.63 -7.16 -22.10
C PRO A 131 2.01 -7.80 -22.27
N LEU A 132 2.91 -7.58 -21.31
CA LEU A 132 4.25 -8.18 -21.32
C LEU A 132 4.14 -9.71 -21.40
N ARG A 133 4.58 -10.30 -22.52
CA ARG A 133 4.54 -11.75 -22.78
C ARG A 133 3.15 -12.37 -22.56
N GLY A 134 2.07 -11.64 -22.82
CA GLY A 134 0.72 -12.19 -22.64
C GLY A 134 0.25 -12.28 -21.18
N MET A 135 1.03 -11.81 -20.20
CA MET A 135 0.71 -11.99 -18.79
C MET A 135 -0.43 -11.06 -18.32
N ASP A 136 -1.47 -11.63 -17.71
CA ASP A 136 -2.67 -10.90 -17.27
C ASP A 136 -2.39 -9.74 -16.31
N ILE A 137 -1.36 -9.87 -15.47
CA ILE A 137 -0.98 -8.82 -14.52
C ILE A 137 -0.50 -7.51 -15.19
N TYR A 138 -0.18 -7.57 -16.50
CA TYR A 138 0.19 -6.43 -17.34
C TYR A 138 -0.95 -5.93 -18.24
N GLN A 139 -2.17 -6.44 -18.08
CA GLN A 139 -3.34 -5.86 -18.73
C GLN A 139 -3.55 -4.40 -18.26
N PRO A 140 -3.86 -3.45 -19.17
CA PRO A 140 -4.18 -2.09 -18.79
C PRO A 140 -5.31 -2.06 -17.75
N PRO A 141 -5.18 -1.27 -16.67
CA PRO A 141 -6.20 -1.22 -15.63
C PRO A 141 -7.53 -0.71 -16.20
N PRO A 142 -8.67 -1.24 -15.72
CA PRO A 142 -9.99 -0.86 -16.25
C PRO A 142 -10.38 0.58 -15.86
N GLY A 143 -9.77 1.13 -14.81
CA GLY A 143 -10.01 2.48 -14.31
C GLY A 143 -8.99 2.90 -13.27
N PHE A 144 -9.16 4.10 -12.75
CA PHE A 144 -8.24 4.75 -11.81
C PHE A 144 -9.00 5.27 -10.60
N ILE A 145 -8.37 5.21 -9.43
CA ILE A 145 -8.87 5.86 -8.22
C ILE A 145 -8.66 7.36 -8.42
N GLU A 146 -9.74 8.13 -8.27
CA GLU A 146 -9.65 9.59 -8.23
C GLU A 146 -9.14 10.02 -6.86
N VAL A 147 -8.13 10.88 -6.87
CA VAL A 147 -7.55 11.50 -5.68
C VAL A 147 -7.87 12.98 -5.76
N THR A 148 -8.53 13.49 -4.75
CA THR A 148 -8.86 14.89 -4.48
C THR A 148 -8.09 15.34 -3.24
N PRO A 149 -8.08 16.64 -2.89
CA PRO A 149 -7.51 17.08 -1.62
C PRO A 149 -8.08 16.32 -0.41
N GLU A 150 -9.38 16.04 -0.42
CA GLU A 150 -10.11 15.39 0.68
C GLU A 150 -9.79 13.90 0.77
N THR A 151 -9.63 13.23 -0.37
CA THR A 151 -9.37 11.77 -0.42
C THR A 151 -7.88 11.44 -0.32
N ALA A 152 -6.98 12.42 -0.49
CA ALA A 152 -5.54 12.21 -0.36
C ALA A 152 -5.14 11.66 1.02
N ASP A 153 -5.84 12.10 2.08
CA ASP A 153 -5.58 11.66 3.45
C ASP A 153 -6.31 10.38 3.85
N ALA A 154 -7.14 9.82 2.98
CA ALA A 154 -7.85 8.57 3.26
C ALA A 154 -6.86 7.42 3.47
N LEU A 155 -7.01 6.69 4.58
CA LEU A 155 -6.21 5.50 4.84
C LEU A 155 -6.53 4.42 3.81
N VAL A 156 -5.50 3.85 3.21
CA VAL A 156 -5.61 2.68 2.34
C VAL A 156 -5.13 1.42 3.05
N SER A 157 -4.36 1.58 4.13
CA SER A 157 -4.06 0.57 5.14
C SER A 157 -3.63 1.30 6.44
N PRO A 158 -3.43 0.62 7.59
CA PRO A 158 -3.24 1.31 8.86
C PRO A 158 -2.16 2.39 8.90
N HIS A 159 -1.05 2.18 8.17
CA HIS A 159 0.10 3.08 8.19
C HIS A 159 0.29 3.86 6.89
N PHE A 160 -0.63 3.72 5.92
CA PHE A 160 -0.52 4.33 4.60
C PHE A 160 -1.79 5.04 4.13
N ARG A 161 -1.61 6.22 3.54
CA ARG A 161 -2.65 7.09 2.95
C ARG A 161 -2.59 7.07 1.44
N LEU A 162 -3.73 7.27 0.79
CA LEU A 162 -3.85 7.24 -0.68
C LEU A 162 -2.89 8.21 -1.37
N GLY A 163 -2.73 9.42 -0.82
CA GLY A 163 -1.87 10.48 -1.35
C GLY A 163 -0.40 10.08 -1.49
N GLN A 164 0.11 9.20 -0.63
CA GLN A 164 1.49 8.72 -0.68
C GLN A 164 1.80 7.92 -1.96
N PHE A 165 0.78 7.37 -2.61
CA PHE A 165 0.92 6.59 -3.83
C PHE A 165 0.72 7.41 -5.11
N VAL A 166 0.42 8.70 -5.01
CA VAL A 166 0.20 9.57 -6.17
C VAL A 166 1.49 9.75 -6.96
N SER A 167 1.37 9.75 -8.28
CA SER A 167 2.53 9.99 -9.16
C SER A 167 3.13 11.37 -8.91
N LYS A 168 4.46 11.41 -8.77
CA LYS A 168 5.25 12.63 -8.54
C LYS A 168 5.22 13.66 -9.66
N GLN A 169 4.55 13.37 -10.78
CA GLN A 169 4.26 14.43 -11.75
C GLN A 169 3.46 15.55 -11.07
N GLY A 170 3.81 16.79 -11.38
CA GLY A 170 2.99 17.93 -11.00
C GLY A 170 1.59 17.87 -11.62
N GLY A 171 0.75 18.80 -11.20
CA GLY A 171 -0.61 18.96 -11.69
C GLY A 171 -1.60 19.23 -10.56
N GLU A 172 -2.66 19.94 -10.89
CA GLU A 172 -3.77 20.20 -9.99
C GLU A 172 -4.59 18.93 -9.76
N TYR A 173 -5.39 18.95 -8.69
CA TYR A 173 -6.39 17.92 -8.45
C TYR A 173 -7.59 18.08 -9.41
N PRO A 174 -8.32 17.00 -9.73
CA PRO A 174 -8.08 15.62 -9.29
C PRO A 174 -6.87 14.96 -9.97
N ARG A 175 -6.22 14.07 -9.23
CA ARG A 175 -5.15 13.18 -9.72
C ARG A 175 -5.66 11.75 -9.74
N TYR A 176 -4.93 10.86 -10.42
CA TYR A 176 -5.41 9.49 -10.65
C TYR A 176 -4.35 8.45 -10.32
N VAL A 177 -4.75 7.43 -9.57
CA VAL A 177 -3.88 6.36 -9.07
C VAL A 177 -4.42 5.00 -9.46
N VAL A 178 -3.53 4.07 -9.74
CA VAL A 178 -3.82 2.63 -9.70
C VAL A 178 -3.11 2.07 -8.49
N LEU A 179 -3.81 1.28 -7.69
CA LEU A 179 -3.25 0.67 -6.48
C LEU A 179 -3.82 -0.74 -6.35
N ARG A 180 -3.04 -1.66 -5.80
CA ARG A 180 -3.43 -3.06 -5.55
C ARG A 180 -3.48 -3.31 -4.05
N PRO A 181 -4.55 -3.88 -3.49
CA PRO A 181 -4.63 -4.18 -2.06
C PRO A 181 -3.46 -5.07 -1.60
N ARG A 182 -3.05 -6.04 -2.42
CA ARG A 182 -1.89 -6.89 -2.16
C ARG A 182 -0.57 -6.13 -1.92
N LEU A 183 -0.34 -4.99 -2.58
CA LEU A 183 0.83 -4.15 -2.30
C LEU A 183 0.76 -3.59 -0.88
N LEU A 184 -0.40 -3.13 -0.46
CA LEU A 184 -0.61 -2.57 0.89
C LEU A 184 -0.41 -3.64 1.95
N LEU A 185 -0.96 -4.83 1.73
CA LEU A 185 -0.73 -5.99 2.62
C LEU A 185 0.76 -6.35 2.74
N LEU A 186 1.53 -6.27 1.63
CA LEU A 186 2.98 -6.45 1.68
C LEU A 186 3.65 -5.36 2.52
N LEU A 187 3.30 -4.09 2.34
CA LEU A 187 3.91 -2.98 3.08
C LEU A 187 3.64 -3.07 4.59
N GLU A 188 2.41 -3.43 4.98
CA GLU A 188 2.06 -3.68 6.38
C GLU A 188 2.82 -4.89 6.96
N ALA A 189 2.96 -5.97 6.19
CA ALA A 189 3.73 -7.13 6.60
C ALA A 189 5.24 -6.84 6.74
N ILE A 190 5.79 -5.93 5.92
CA ILE A 190 7.17 -5.45 6.07
C ILE A 190 7.32 -4.69 7.40
N LEU A 191 6.36 -3.83 7.75
CA LEU A 191 6.38 -3.13 9.03
C LEU A 191 6.33 -4.08 10.22
N GLU A 192 5.49 -5.12 10.16
CA GLU A 192 5.45 -6.17 11.19
C GLU A 192 6.79 -6.89 11.31
N GLU A 193 7.41 -7.24 10.19
CA GLU A 193 8.71 -7.92 10.20
C GLU A 193 9.82 -7.04 10.79
N LEU A 194 9.87 -5.76 10.41
CA LEU A 194 10.83 -4.81 10.98
C LEU A 194 10.67 -4.67 12.49
N ARG A 195 9.43 -4.63 12.99
CA ARG A 195 9.13 -4.57 14.42
C ARG A 195 9.55 -5.86 15.13
N ALA A 196 9.31 -7.02 14.52
CA ALA A 196 9.75 -8.30 15.06
C ALA A 196 11.28 -8.43 15.14
N GLU A 197 11.99 -7.79 14.21
CA GLU A 197 13.47 -7.67 14.19
C GLU A 197 14.00 -6.58 15.16
N GLY A 198 13.13 -5.98 16.00
CA GLY A 198 13.52 -5.00 17.01
C GLY A 198 13.73 -3.59 16.49
N LEU A 199 13.33 -3.29 15.24
CA LEU A 199 13.25 -1.92 14.72
C LEU A 199 11.82 -1.40 14.87
N PRO A 200 11.53 -0.55 15.89
CA PRO A 200 10.19 -0.04 16.15
C PRO A 200 9.80 1.01 15.11
N VAL A 201 9.50 0.58 13.88
CA VAL A 201 9.18 1.46 12.75
C VAL A 201 7.71 1.84 12.74
N ALA A 202 7.43 3.15 12.76
CA ALA A 202 6.06 3.67 12.75
C ALA A 202 5.42 3.52 11.36
N THR A 203 6.15 3.83 10.30
CA THR A 203 5.72 3.65 8.90
C THR A 203 6.93 3.57 7.95
N LEU A 204 6.69 3.21 6.69
CA LEU A 204 7.68 3.29 5.62
C LEU A 204 7.44 4.58 4.82
N GLU A 205 8.53 5.26 4.45
CA GLU A 205 8.45 6.34 3.49
C GLU A 205 8.26 5.80 2.08
N VAL A 206 7.19 6.22 1.41
CA VAL A 206 6.90 5.84 0.01
C VAL A 206 7.56 6.88 -0.91
N MET A 207 8.82 6.61 -1.29
CA MET A 207 9.53 7.46 -2.24
C MET A 207 8.83 7.52 -3.61
N SER A 208 8.23 6.42 -4.05
CA SER A 208 7.46 6.39 -5.29
C SER A 208 6.44 5.26 -5.25
N GLY A 209 5.15 5.60 -5.26
CA GLY A 209 4.06 4.64 -5.49
C GLY A 209 3.72 4.50 -6.97
N PHE A 210 2.47 4.76 -7.33
CA PHE A 210 2.01 4.69 -8.72
C PHE A 210 2.73 5.71 -9.61
N ARG A 211 3.05 5.30 -10.84
CA ARG A 211 3.53 6.19 -11.89
C ARG A 211 2.54 6.14 -13.03
N THR A 212 2.08 7.28 -13.51
CA THR A 212 1.34 7.26 -14.77
C THR A 212 2.24 6.73 -15.90
N PRO A 213 1.69 6.06 -16.92
CA PRO A 213 2.48 5.68 -18.09
C PRO A 213 3.29 6.84 -18.68
N TRP A 214 2.69 8.05 -18.71
CA TRP A 214 3.39 9.24 -19.18
C TRP A 214 4.59 9.61 -18.31
N TYR A 215 4.40 9.75 -16.99
CA TYR A 215 5.47 10.14 -16.08
C TYR A 215 6.59 9.09 -16.05
N ASN A 216 6.23 7.81 -16.04
CA ASN A 216 7.20 6.71 -16.07
C ASN A 216 8.09 6.77 -17.33
N GLY A 217 7.51 7.00 -18.50
CA GLY A 217 8.28 7.20 -19.73
C GLY A 217 9.10 8.49 -19.73
N HIS A 218 8.56 9.58 -19.17
CA HIS A 218 9.26 10.86 -19.08
C HIS A 218 10.56 10.78 -18.27
N ILE A 219 10.60 9.96 -17.22
CA ILE A 219 11.80 9.72 -16.41
C ILE A 219 12.67 8.56 -16.94
N GLY A 220 12.42 8.09 -18.17
CA GLY A 220 13.26 7.10 -18.87
C GLY A 220 13.11 5.64 -18.40
N ASN A 221 12.06 5.31 -17.64
CA ASN A 221 11.86 3.95 -17.15
C ASN A 221 11.17 3.05 -18.17
N SER A 222 11.38 1.73 -18.02
CA SER A 222 10.69 0.71 -18.82
C SER A 222 9.17 0.86 -18.74
N GLN A 223 8.50 0.78 -19.89
CA GLN A 223 7.03 0.85 -20.01
C GLN A 223 6.30 -0.26 -19.24
N TYR A 224 6.98 -1.38 -18.94
CA TYR A 224 6.45 -2.49 -18.15
C TYR A 224 6.86 -2.46 -16.68
N SER A 225 7.28 -1.30 -16.16
CA SER A 225 7.50 -1.12 -14.72
C SER A 225 6.23 -1.37 -13.91
N ARG A 226 6.34 -2.13 -12.82
CA ARG A 226 5.19 -2.47 -11.96
C ARG A 226 4.54 -1.27 -11.26
N HIS A 227 5.24 -0.15 -11.14
CA HIS A 227 4.66 1.11 -10.66
C HIS A 227 3.49 1.57 -11.54
N VAL A 228 3.52 1.26 -12.84
CA VAL A 228 2.49 1.69 -13.80
C VAL A 228 1.18 0.88 -13.66
N TRP A 229 1.22 -0.26 -12.96
CA TRP A 229 0.06 -1.10 -12.65
C TRP A 229 -0.33 -1.08 -11.17
N GLY A 230 0.20 -0.14 -10.39
CA GLY A 230 -0.19 0.07 -9.00
C GLY A 230 0.23 -1.03 -8.03
N GLY A 231 1.15 -1.89 -8.46
CA GLY A 231 1.58 -3.05 -7.68
C GLY A 231 3.01 -2.93 -7.15
N ALA A 232 3.60 -1.73 -7.17
CA ALA A 232 4.97 -1.50 -6.71
C ALA A 232 5.10 -0.21 -5.90
N ALA A 233 6.07 -0.22 -4.98
CA ALA A 233 6.50 0.94 -4.23
C ALA A 233 8.03 0.95 -4.10
N ASP A 234 8.60 2.14 -4.18
CA ASP A 234 9.98 2.39 -3.76
C ASP A 234 9.92 2.94 -2.34
N ILE A 235 10.54 2.24 -1.39
CA ILE A 235 10.40 2.48 0.05
C ILE A 235 11.74 2.66 0.75
N TYR A 236 11.72 3.41 1.85
CA TYR A 236 12.83 3.53 2.80
C TYR A 236 12.31 3.84 4.21
N ILE A 237 13.18 3.81 5.21
CA ILE A 237 12.87 4.14 6.60
C ILE A 237 13.60 5.44 6.93
N ASP A 238 12.92 6.45 7.46
CA ASP A 238 13.48 7.77 7.79
C ASP A 238 12.78 8.33 9.04
N GLN A 239 13.11 7.76 10.19
CA GLN A 239 12.38 8.01 11.44
C GLN A 239 13.26 8.43 12.61
N ARG A 240 14.56 8.10 12.61
CA ARG A 240 15.45 8.48 13.73
C ARG A 240 15.74 9.98 13.71
N ALA A 241 16.02 10.52 12.52
CA ALA A 241 16.23 11.94 12.29
C ALA A 241 15.67 12.32 10.90
N PRO A 242 14.34 12.50 10.77
CA PRO A 242 13.69 12.67 9.47
C PRO A 242 14.31 13.76 8.60
N HIS A 243 14.89 13.38 7.47
CA HIS A 243 15.59 14.31 6.57
C HIS A 243 15.44 13.99 5.07
N GLY A 244 14.45 13.14 4.73
CA GLY A 244 14.15 12.71 3.38
C GLY A 244 15.12 11.66 2.83
N ARG A 245 15.84 10.95 3.71
CA ARG A 245 16.83 9.92 3.33
C ARG A 245 16.78 8.75 4.31
N MET A 246 17.22 7.58 3.84
CA MET A 246 17.19 6.36 4.64
C MET A 246 18.02 6.50 5.92
N ASP A 247 17.51 6.01 7.04
CA ASP A 247 18.25 5.84 8.29
C ASP A 247 19.40 4.82 8.10
N ASP A 248 20.44 4.92 8.93
CA ASP A 248 21.49 3.88 9.07
C ASP A 248 20.89 2.62 9.72
N LEU A 249 20.44 1.67 8.92
CA LEU A 249 19.75 0.46 9.34
C LEU A 249 20.72 -0.62 9.81
N ASN A 250 21.95 -0.66 9.27
CA ASN A 250 22.93 -1.67 9.63
C ASN A 250 23.82 -1.27 10.83
N GLY A 251 23.78 0.00 11.25
CA GLY A 251 24.50 0.53 12.42
C GLY A 251 25.97 0.85 12.17
N ASP A 252 26.39 1.04 10.91
CA ASP A 252 27.80 1.31 10.56
C ASP A 252 28.16 2.81 10.54
N GLY A 253 27.18 3.67 10.84
CA GLY A 253 27.31 5.12 10.87
C GLY A 253 27.10 5.80 9.51
N ARG A 254 26.68 5.07 8.47
CA ARG A 254 26.45 5.59 7.11
C ARG A 254 25.00 5.35 6.68
N SER A 255 24.54 6.18 5.75
CA SER A 255 23.26 6.02 5.04
C SER A 255 23.59 5.72 3.58
N ASP A 256 23.74 4.45 3.25
CA ASP A 256 24.21 3.99 1.94
C ASP A 256 23.53 2.71 1.43
N VAL A 257 24.04 2.15 0.33
CA VAL A 257 23.43 0.99 -0.32
C VAL A 257 23.36 -0.23 0.61
N ASN A 258 24.20 -0.33 1.64
CA ASN A 258 24.16 -1.42 2.59
C ASN A 258 22.91 -1.40 3.48
N ASP A 259 22.34 -0.22 3.74
CA ASP A 259 21.05 -0.10 4.43
C ASP A 259 19.91 -0.60 3.55
N ALA A 260 19.94 -0.28 2.26
CA ALA A 260 18.98 -0.81 1.30
C ALA A 260 19.13 -2.33 1.13
N ARG A 261 20.35 -2.88 1.13
CA ARG A 261 20.59 -4.33 1.16
C ARG A 261 20.01 -4.96 2.42
N TRP A 262 20.19 -4.33 3.57
CA TRP A 262 19.64 -4.81 4.84
C TRP A 262 18.11 -4.88 4.79
N LEU A 263 17.45 -3.80 4.37
CA LEU A 263 16.00 -3.77 4.22
C LEU A 263 15.50 -4.77 3.18
N ALA A 264 16.18 -4.88 2.02
CA ALA A 264 15.84 -5.86 1.00
C ALA A 264 15.92 -7.30 1.53
N ALA A 265 16.91 -7.61 2.36
CA ALA A 265 17.04 -8.93 2.98
C ALA A 265 15.88 -9.25 3.94
N VAL A 266 15.36 -8.25 4.67
CA VAL A 266 14.15 -8.40 5.50
C VAL A 266 12.95 -8.75 4.62
N VAL A 267 12.71 -7.98 3.56
CA VAL A 267 11.60 -8.22 2.62
C VAL A 267 11.70 -9.61 1.97
N ASP A 268 12.91 -10.01 1.60
CA ASP A 268 13.18 -11.29 0.95
C ASP A 268 12.95 -12.49 1.89
N ARG A 269 13.31 -12.38 3.18
CA ARG A 269 12.94 -13.37 4.21
C ARG A 269 11.43 -13.46 4.40
N LEU A 270 10.75 -12.31 4.49
CA LEU A 270 9.29 -12.25 4.58
C LEU A 270 8.62 -12.97 3.40
N GLN A 271 9.01 -12.65 2.15
CA GLN A 271 8.45 -13.28 0.96
C GLN A 271 8.65 -14.80 0.94
N ARG A 272 9.85 -15.28 1.32
CA ARG A 272 10.13 -16.73 1.42
C ARG A 272 9.28 -17.42 2.48
N ARG A 273 9.09 -16.81 3.65
CA ARG A 273 8.31 -17.39 4.76
C ARG A 273 6.81 -17.38 4.48
N SER A 274 6.29 -16.33 3.85
CA SER A 274 4.86 -16.21 3.51
C SER A 274 4.43 -17.13 2.36
N GLY A 275 5.38 -17.66 1.58
CA GLY A 275 5.13 -18.56 0.47
C GLY A 275 4.61 -17.88 -0.81
N PRO A 276 4.54 -18.61 -1.94
CA PRO A 276 4.23 -18.05 -3.25
C PRO A 276 2.88 -17.35 -3.37
N GLN A 277 1.91 -17.73 -2.54
CA GLN A 277 0.53 -17.25 -2.64
C GLN A 277 0.30 -15.86 -2.01
N ASN A 278 1.19 -15.38 -1.15
CA ASN A 278 0.95 -14.16 -0.38
C ASN A 278 1.61 -12.91 -1.00
N PHE A 279 2.94 -12.95 -1.17
CA PHE A 279 3.71 -11.73 -1.48
C PHE A 279 4.78 -11.90 -2.55
N MET A 280 4.68 -12.95 -3.38
CA MET A 280 5.69 -13.19 -4.42
C MET A 280 5.80 -11.98 -5.37
N GLY A 281 7.02 -11.47 -5.52
CA GLY A 281 7.28 -10.38 -6.45
C GLY A 281 8.74 -9.92 -6.50
N GLY A 282 8.93 -8.73 -7.07
CA GLY A 282 10.24 -8.13 -7.28
C GLY A 282 10.81 -7.45 -6.03
N ILE A 283 12.12 -7.54 -5.86
CA ILE A 283 12.90 -6.73 -4.92
C ILE A 283 14.06 -6.11 -5.69
N GLY A 284 14.18 -4.78 -5.61
CA GLY A 284 15.25 -4.04 -6.26
C GLY A 284 16.00 -3.17 -5.27
N ILE A 285 17.32 -3.22 -5.28
CA ILE A 285 18.17 -2.39 -4.40
C ILE A 285 18.68 -1.20 -5.21
N TYR A 286 18.57 0.00 -4.67
CA TYR A 286 19.06 1.22 -5.31
C TYR A 286 19.93 2.01 -4.34
N GLY A 287 21.18 2.25 -4.73
CA GLY A 287 22.11 3.11 -4.01
C GLY A 287 21.76 4.61 -4.11
N PRO A 288 22.47 5.43 -3.32
CA PRO A 288 22.21 6.86 -3.23
C PRO A 288 22.55 7.60 -4.52
N ARG A 289 21.90 8.74 -4.73
CA ARG A 289 22.25 9.73 -5.76
C ARG A 289 22.29 11.13 -5.13
N PRO A 290 22.85 12.16 -5.80
CA PRO A 290 22.89 13.51 -5.23
C PRO A 290 21.52 14.00 -4.72
N HIS A 291 20.44 13.70 -5.45
CA HIS A 291 19.07 14.13 -5.16
C HIS A 291 18.21 13.14 -4.35
N ARG A 292 18.75 11.99 -3.90
CA ARG A 292 18.00 11.01 -3.09
C ARG A 292 18.91 10.04 -2.32
N GLY A 293 18.44 9.54 -1.18
CA GLY A 293 19.10 8.44 -0.46
C GLY A 293 18.97 7.08 -1.17
N PRO A 294 19.55 6.02 -0.58
CA PRO A 294 19.30 4.66 -1.00
C PRO A 294 17.84 4.27 -0.72
N PHE A 295 17.31 3.29 -1.45
CA PHE A 295 15.94 2.80 -1.25
C PHE A 295 15.77 1.37 -1.78
N VAL A 296 14.68 0.74 -1.38
CA VAL A 296 14.29 -0.60 -1.84
C VAL A 296 13.01 -0.52 -2.66
N HIS A 297 13.04 -1.07 -3.85
CA HIS A 297 11.86 -1.36 -4.64
C HIS A 297 11.23 -2.67 -4.19
N VAL A 298 9.92 -2.67 -3.99
CA VAL A 298 9.13 -3.88 -3.76
C VAL A 298 7.92 -3.89 -4.68
N ASP A 299 7.53 -5.07 -5.15
CA ASP A 299 6.28 -5.23 -5.89
C ASP A 299 5.63 -6.60 -5.67
N VAL A 300 4.39 -6.72 -6.15
CA VAL A 300 3.57 -7.93 -6.06
C VAL A 300 3.30 -8.52 -7.46
N ARG A 301 4.35 -8.64 -8.28
CA ARG A 301 4.23 -9.09 -9.68
C ARG A 301 3.85 -10.58 -9.84
N GLY A 302 3.83 -11.35 -8.75
CA GLY A 302 3.47 -12.78 -8.76
C GLY A 302 4.57 -13.72 -9.22
N PHE A 303 5.79 -13.22 -9.44
CA PHE A 303 6.98 -14.01 -9.73
C PHE A 303 8.23 -13.31 -9.21
N GLU A 304 9.25 -14.09 -8.87
CA GLU A 304 10.50 -13.55 -8.34
C GLU A 304 11.25 -12.72 -9.38
N ALA A 305 11.79 -11.59 -8.94
CA ALA A 305 12.77 -10.80 -9.66
C ALA A 305 13.69 -10.09 -8.66
N ARG A 306 15.00 -10.13 -8.89
CA ARG A 306 16.00 -9.48 -8.04
C ARG A 306 16.94 -8.68 -8.93
N TRP A 307 17.24 -7.45 -8.52
CA TRP A 307 18.22 -6.61 -9.22
C TRP A 307 18.77 -5.57 -8.25
N GLU A 308 19.90 -5.00 -8.63
CA GLU A 308 20.62 -4.04 -7.81
C GLU A 308 21.30 -3.00 -8.69
N PHE A 309 21.27 -1.75 -8.25
CA PHE A 309 21.97 -0.63 -8.85
C PHE A 309 22.67 0.15 -7.75
N GLU A 310 24.00 0.21 -7.80
CA GLU A 310 24.82 0.99 -6.87
C GLU A 310 24.79 2.50 -7.18
#